data_AF-A0A938DRF5-F1
#
_entry.id   AF-A0A938DRF5-F1
#
_cell.length_a   1.000
_cell.length_b   1.000
_cell.length_c   1.000
_cell.angle_alpha   90.00
_cell.angle_beta   90.00
_cell.angle_gamma   90.00
#
_symmetry.space_group_name_H-M   'P 1'
#
loop_
_entity.id
_entity.type
_entity.pdbx_description
1 polymer ?
#
loop_
_entity_poly.entity_id
_entity_poly.type
_entity_poly.pdbx_seq_one_letter_code
_entity_poly.pdbx_strand_id
1 'polypeptide(L)'
;VVCPPGLRADQPEAVEAMLRTEGLVLLVDGYNISMRGWPGVPVAQQRDQLVSALSRLHLRLRSHAIVVFDGSDVEGVPARRAPGVRVRFSPAGQAADPVVIDELRSMPARVPVIVASSDGWVRDAATRNGATAVSADVLLAVLRR
;
A
#
# COMPACT_ATOMS: atom_id res chain seq x y z
N VAL A 1 2.37 3.23 -14.29
CA VAL A 1 0.98 3.02 -14.75
C VAL A 1 0.49 4.30 -15.43
N VAL A 2 -0.40 4.20 -16.43
CA VAL A 2 -0.90 5.40 -17.13
C VAL A 2 -2.03 6.02 -16.31
N CYS A 3 -1.85 7.27 -15.89
CA CYS A 3 -2.92 8.05 -15.26
C CYS A 3 -3.96 8.43 -16.32
N PRO A 4 -5.28 8.33 -16.04
CA PRO A 4 -6.31 8.76 -16.98
C PRO A 4 -6.13 10.23 -17.40
N PRO A 5 -6.44 10.57 -18.67
CA PRO A 5 -6.34 11.95 -19.15
C PRO A 5 -7.27 12.87 -18.36
N GLY A 6 -6.78 14.07 -18.02
CA GLY A 6 -7.54 15.07 -17.26
C GLY A 6 -7.54 14.84 -15.74
N LEU A 7 -6.95 13.76 -15.22
CA LEU A 7 -6.78 13.52 -13.79
C LEU A 7 -5.31 13.61 -13.37
N ARG A 8 -5.10 13.87 -12.08
CA ARG A 8 -3.77 13.77 -11.44
C ARG A 8 -3.66 12.41 -10.75
N ALA A 9 -2.49 11.77 -10.83
CA ALA A 9 -2.28 10.44 -10.26
C ALA A 9 -2.63 10.34 -8.76
N ASP A 10 -2.45 11.43 -8.01
CA ASP A 10 -2.80 11.55 -6.59
C ASP A 10 -4.23 12.14 -6.40
N GLN A 11 -5.19 11.63 -7.17
CA GLN A 11 -6.63 11.87 -6.98
C GLN A 11 -7.35 10.52 -6.82
N PRO A 12 -8.37 10.41 -5.95
CA PRO A 12 -9.04 9.14 -5.70
C PRO A 12 -9.58 8.46 -6.97
N GLU A 13 -10.17 9.24 -7.89
CA GLU A 13 -10.70 8.75 -9.17
C GLU A 13 -9.58 8.18 -10.06
N ALA A 14 -8.42 8.85 -10.10
CA ALA A 14 -7.28 8.40 -10.87
C ALA A 14 -6.71 7.10 -10.31
N VAL A 15 -6.52 7.04 -8.99
CA VAL A 15 -6.01 5.85 -8.30
C VAL A 15 -6.95 4.67 -8.52
N GLU A 16 -8.27 4.86 -8.36
CA GLU A 16 -9.25 3.80 -8.58
C GLU A 16 -9.25 3.28 -10.03
N ALA A 17 -9.08 4.16 -11.01
CA ALA A 17 -8.94 3.77 -12.41
C ALA A 17 -7.63 3.01 -12.67
N MET A 18 -6.50 3.54 -12.18
CA MET A 18 -5.20 2.89 -12.33
C MET A 18 -5.16 1.51 -11.66
N LEU A 19 -5.79 1.35 -10.48
CA LEU A 19 -5.87 0.07 -9.76
C LEU A 19 -6.58 -1.05 -10.54
N ARG A 20 -7.37 -0.72 -11.57
CA ARG A 20 -8.01 -1.70 -12.46
C ARG A 20 -7.08 -2.18 -13.58
N THR A 21 -5.87 -1.65 -13.68
CA THR A 21 -4.87 -2.10 -14.66
C THR A 21 -4.49 -3.55 -14.38
N GLU A 22 -4.57 -4.40 -15.40
CA GLU A 22 -4.21 -5.82 -15.27
C GLU A 22 -2.75 -5.98 -14.82
N GLY A 23 -2.53 -6.89 -13.87
CA GLY A 23 -1.20 -7.17 -13.33
C GLY A 23 -0.62 -6.08 -12.42
N LEU A 24 -1.37 -5.01 -12.12
CA LEU A 24 -0.91 -3.97 -11.21
C LEU A 24 -0.82 -4.46 -9.76
N VAL A 25 0.28 -4.08 -9.10
CA VAL A 25 0.47 -4.30 -7.66
C VAL A 25 0.39 -2.97 -6.92
N LEU A 26 -0.47 -2.92 -5.90
CA LEU A 26 -0.51 -1.84 -4.92
C LEU A 26 0.44 -2.19 -3.77
N LEU A 27 1.52 -1.43 -3.61
CA LEU A 27 2.45 -1.58 -2.50
C LEU A 27 2.17 -0.51 -1.44
N VAL A 28 1.94 -0.94 -0.21
CA VAL A 28 1.40 -0.09 0.86
C VAL A 28 2.38 -0.03 2.03
N ASP A 29 2.71 1.19 2.43
CA ASP A 29 3.38 1.49 3.70
C ASP A 29 2.36 1.42 4.84
N GLY A 30 2.36 0.32 5.57
CA GLY A 30 1.27 -0.11 6.43
C GLY A 30 0.92 0.90 7.52
N TYR A 31 1.89 1.32 8.33
CA TYR A 31 1.63 2.25 9.42
C TYR A 31 1.41 3.68 8.97
N ASN A 32 2.02 4.08 7.84
CA ASN A 32 1.74 5.38 7.24
C ASN A 32 0.25 5.52 6.88
N ILE A 33 -0.36 4.46 6.35
CA ILE A 33 -1.81 4.43 6.07
C ILE A 33 -2.63 4.21 7.34
N SER A 34 -2.28 3.20 8.15
CA SER A 34 -3.17 2.74 9.23
C SER A 34 -3.29 3.75 10.37
N MET A 35 -2.21 4.43 10.74
CA MET A 35 -2.23 5.46 11.79
C MET A 35 -3.06 6.69 11.39
N ARG A 36 -3.11 7.00 10.08
CA ARG A 36 -3.95 8.08 9.53
C ARG A 36 -5.41 7.64 9.35
N GLY A 37 -5.63 6.37 8.99
CA GLY A 37 -6.95 5.82 8.73
C GLY A 37 -7.79 5.59 10.00
N TRP A 38 -7.12 5.17 11.08
CA TRP A 38 -7.74 4.74 12.34
C TRP A 38 -7.00 5.30 13.57
N PRO A 39 -6.97 6.64 13.73
CA PRO A 39 -6.28 7.26 14.86
C PRO A 39 -6.92 6.83 16.19
N GLY A 40 -6.08 6.63 17.22
CA GLY A 40 -6.54 6.24 18.56
C GLY A 40 -6.93 4.77 18.73
N VAL A 41 -6.96 3.99 17.65
CA VAL A 41 -7.14 2.53 17.71
C VAL A 41 -5.80 1.86 18.05
N PRO A 42 -5.77 0.78 18.83
CA PRO A 42 -4.53 0.03 19.09
C PRO A 42 -3.85 -0.44 17.79
N VAL A 43 -2.51 -0.38 17.73
CA VAL A 43 -1.70 -0.68 16.54
C VAL A 43 -2.09 -2.01 15.86
N ALA A 44 -2.25 -3.08 16.64
CA ALA A 44 -2.68 -4.38 16.13
C ALA A 44 -4.05 -4.33 15.44
N GLN A 45 -5.00 -3.58 15.99
CA GLN A 45 -6.32 -3.41 15.40
C GLN A 45 -6.28 -2.48 14.17
N GLN A 46 -5.41 -1.46 14.15
CA GLN A 46 -5.20 -0.63 12.95
C GLN A 46 -4.72 -1.48 11.77
N ARG A 47 -3.75 -2.38 12.01
CA ARG A 47 -3.27 -3.35 11.01
C ARG A 47 -4.41 -4.21 10.47
N ASP A 48 -5.22 -4.78 11.36
CA ASP A 48 -6.35 -5.63 10.97
C ASP A 48 -7.39 -4.85 10.14
N GLN A 49 -7.66 -3.60 10.50
CA GLN A 49 -8.57 -2.74 9.75
C GLN A 49 -8.02 -2.39 8.37
N LEU A 50 -6.72 -2.10 8.24
CA LEU A 50 -6.07 -1.85 6.95
C LEU A 50 -6.13 -3.09 6.03
N VAL A 51 -5.73 -4.26 6.54
CA VAL A 51 -5.77 -5.51 5.78
C VAL A 51 -7.20 -5.85 5.34
N SER A 52 -8.18 -5.63 6.21
CA SER A 52 -9.60 -5.79 5.89
C SER A 52 -10.07 -4.82 4.80
N ALA A 53 -9.66 -3.55 4.86
CA ALA A 53 -10.00 -2.55 3.85
C ALA A 53 -9.37 -2.88 2.48
N LEU A 54 -8.10 -3.28 2.45
CA LEU A 54 -7.42 -3.70 1.22
C LEU A 54 -8.06 -4.95 0.61
N SER A 55 -8.57 -5.86 1.43
CA SER A 55 -9.28 -7.04 0.92
C SER A 55 -10.62 -6.68 0.29
N ARG A 56 -11.37 -5.74 0.88
CA ARG A 56 -12.58 -5.20 0.24
C ARG A 56 -12.27 -4.48 -1.08
N LEU A 57 -11.16 -3.75 -1.13
CA LEU A 57 -10.66 -3.13 -2.36
C LEU A 57 -10.39 -4.17 -3.45
N HIS A 58 -9.71 -5.27 -3.11
CA HIS A 58 -9.48 -6.39 -4.02
C HIS A 58 -10.80 -6.98 -4.55
N LEU A 59 -11.81 -7.17 -3.70
CA LEU A 59 -13.10 -7.70 -4.13
C LEU A 59 -13.81 -6.76 -5.13
N ARG A 60 -13.64 -5.44 -4.98
CA ARG A 60 -14.23 -4.41 -5.84
C ARG A 60 -13.49 -4.20 -7.16
N LEU A 61 -12.16 -4.13 -7.10
CA LEU A 61 -11.32 -3.68 -8.22
C LEU A 61 -10.44 -4.79 -8.81
N ARG A 62 -10.40 -5.97 -8.20
CA ARG A 62 -9.49 -7.08 -8.52
C ARG A 62 -8.00 -6.70 -8.43
N SER A 63 -7.69 -5.63 -7.72
CA SER A 63 -6.31 -5.21 -7.45
C SER A 63 -5.63 -6.13 -6.44
N HIS A 64 -4.33 -6.35 -6.58
CA HIS A 64 -3.53 -7.07 -5.61
C HIS A 64 -2.71 -6.10 -4.77
N ALA A 65 -2.71 -6.29 -3.45
CA ALA A 65 -1.98 -5.45 -2.53
C ALA A 65 -0.86 -6.22 -1.81
N ILE A 66 0.29 -5.60 -1.66
CA ILE A 66 1.33 -5.99 -0.72
C ILE A 66 1.42 -4.87 0.32
N VAL A 67 1.24 -5.20 1.60
CA VAL A 67 1.34 -4.23 2.69
C VAL A 67 2.52 -4.59 3.58
N VAL A 68 3.36 -3.61 3.87
CA VAL A 68 4.57 -3.76 4.70
C VAL A 68 4.34 -3.06 6.02
N PHE A 69 4.51 -3.77 7.14
CA PHE A 69 4.49 -3.21 8.49
C PHE A 69 5.88 -3.31 9.12
N ASP A 70 6.16 -2.46 10.10
CA ASP A 70 7.36 -2.58 10.93
C ASP A 70 7.27 -3.87 11.78
N GLY A 71 8.32 -4.68 11.75
CA GLY A 71 8.41 -5.98 12.45
C GLY A 71 8.64 -5.88 13.95
N SER A 72 8.95 -4.71 14.49
CA SER A 72 9.11 -4.49 15.94
C SER A 72 7.83 -4.70 16.75
N ASP A 73 6.66 -4.69 16.09
CA ASP A 73 5.33 -4.83 16.73
C ASP A 73 4.74 -6.25 16.66
N VAL A 74 5.54 -7.28 16.34
CA VAL A 74 5.03 -8.56 15.83
C VAL A 74 5.64 -9.78 16.52
N GLU A 75 5.57 -9.82 17.85
CA GLU A 75 5.69 -11.12 18.52
C GLU A 75 4.35 -11.87 18.43
N GLY A 76 4.35 -13.01 17.73
CA GLY A 76 3.32 -14.05 17.87
C GLY A 76 2.01 -13.91 17.09
N VAL A 77 1.87 -12.96 16.15
CA VAL A 77 0.62 -12.83 15.37
C VAL A 77 0.74 -13.50 13.99
N PRO A 78 0.03 -14.60 13.72
CA PRO A 78 -0.04 -15.15 12.37
C PRO A 78 -0.67 -14.12 11.44
N ALA A 79 -0.05 -13.86 10.29
CA ALA A 79 -0.61 -12.97 9.28
C ALA A 79 -2.00 -13.47 8.86
N ARG A 80 -3.04 -12.68 9.17
CA ARG A 80 -4.42 -13.01 8.77
C ARG A 80 -4.47 -13.13 7.25
N ARG A 81 -4.92 -14.28 6.76
CA ARG A 81 -5.13 -14.49 5.32
C ARG A 81 -6.29 -13.60 4.88
N ALA A 82 -6.02 -12.69 3.97
CA ALA A 82 -7.00 -11.78 3.39
C ALA A 82 -6.94 -11.90 1.85
N PRO A 83 -8.06 -12.16 1.16
CA PRO A 83 -8.09 -12.24 -0.30
C PRO A 83 -7.44 -11.03 -0.96
N GLY A 84 -6.52 -11.28 -1.90
CA GLY A 84 -5.82 -10.25 -2.66
C GLY A 84 -4.78 -9.45 -1.89
N VAL A 85 -4.55 -9.74 -0.60
CA VAL A 85 -3.62 -8.99 0.25
C VAL A 85 -2.49 -9.90 0.74
N ARG A 86 -1.25 -9.49 0.49
CA ARG A 86 -0.04 -10.09 1.05
C ARG A 86 0.52 -9.17 2.13
N VAL A 87 0.65 -9.69 3.34
CA VAL A 87 1.28 -8.96 4.45
C VAL A 87 2.75 -9.31 4.53
N ARG A 88 3.60 -8.29 4.68
CA ARG A 88 5.04 -8.37 4.92
C ARG A 88 5.36 -7.62 6.20
N PHE A 89 6.35 -8.12 6.93
CA PHE A 89 6.92 -7.45 8.09
C PHE A 89 8.38 -7.18 7.79
N SER A 90 8.88 -6.00 8.17
CA SER A 90 10.31 -5.74 8.15
C SER A 90 11.03 -6.67 9.12
N PRO A 91 12.34 -6.93 8.93
CA PRO A 91 13.16 -7.57 9.96
C PRO A 91 13.10 -6.77 11.28
N ALA A 92 13.24 -7.46 12.41
CA ALA A 92 13.24 -6.80 13.72
C ALA A 92 14.30 -5.69 13.78
N GLY A 93 13.87 -4.49 14.20
CA GLY A 93 14.73 -3.31 14.29
C GLY A 93 14.98 -2.57 12.98
N GLN A 94 14.32 -2.95 11.87
CA GLN A 94 14.34 -2.20 10.62
C GLN A 94 13.00 -1.51 10.37
N ALA A 95 13.07 -0.25 9.93
CA ALA A 95 11.89 0.48 9.49
C ALA A 95 11.22 -0.21 8.29
N ALA A 96 9.91 0.01 8.14
CA ALA A 96 9.16 -0.50 6.99
C ALA A 96 9.53 0.21 5.67
N ASP A 97 9.91 1.49 5.73
CA ASP A 97 10.12 2.34 4.56
C ASP A 97 11.16 1.76 3.58
N PRO A 98 12.36 1.32 4.01
CA PRO A 98 13.32 0.68 3.11
C PRO A 98 12.81 -0.64 2.53
N VAL A 99 12.06 -1.42 3.32
CA VAL A 99 11.50 -2.70 2.90
C VAL A 99 10.43 -2.52 1.83
N VAL A 100 9.65 -1.44 1.86
CA VAL A 100 8.76 -1.06 0.76
C VAL A 100 9.56 -0.86 -0.54
N ILE A 101 10.69 -0.16 -0.49
CA ILE A 101 11.50 0.08 -1.69
C ILE A 101 12.21 -1.19 -2.17
N ASP A 102 12.66 -2.05 -1.26
CA ASP A 102 13.28 -3.32 -1.64
C ASP A 102 12.26 -4.31 -2.24
N GLU A 103 11.04 -4.37 -1.70
CA GLU A 103 9.95 -5.14 -2.32
C GLU A 103 9.63 -4.60 -3.71
N LEU A 104 9.55 -3.27 -3.91
CA LEU A 104 9.39 -2.65 -5.24
C LEU A 104 10.50 -3.08 -6.21
N ARG A 105 11.77 -3.01 -5.80
CA ARG A 105 12.93 -3.38 -6.63
C ARG A 105 12.99 -4.86 -6.98
N SER A 106 12.42 -5.71 -6.13
CA SER A 106 12.35 -7.15 -6.37
C SER A 106 11.32 -7.52 -7.45
N MET A 107 10.38 -6.62 -7.78
CA MET A 107 9.36 -6.88 -8.78
C MET A 107 9.94 -6.83 -10.19
N PRO A 108 9.46 -7.68 -11.12
CA PRO A 108 9.85 -7.57 -12.52
C PRO A 108 9.47 -6.20 -13.09
N ALA A 109 10.35 -5.57 -13.85
CA ALA A 109 10.15 -4.22 -14.40
C ALA A 109 8.86 -4.03 -15.24
N ARG A 110 8.28 -5.12 -15.75
CA ARG A 110 7.01 -5.12 -16.49
C ARG A 110 5.76 -4.97 -15.60
N VAL A 111 5.88 -5.19 -14.30
CA VAL A 111 4.77 -5.11 -13.34
C VAL A 111 4.52 -3.63 -13.03
N PRO A 112 3.37 -3.06 -13.38
CA PRO A 112 3.05 -1.70 -12.96
C PRO A 112 2.82 -1.68 -11.45
N VAL A 113 3.44 -0.72 -10.75
CA VAL A 113 3.31 -0.59 -9.29
C VAL A 113 2.81 0.79 -8.91
N ILE A 114 1.86 0.83 -7.97
CA ILE A 114 1.51 2.03 -7.22
C ILE A 114 2.07 1.87 -5.81
N VAL A 115 2.82 2.86 -5.32
CA VAL A 115 3.26 2.90 -3.92
C VAL A 115 2.42 3.93 -3.18
N ALA A 116 1.77 3.50 -2.10
CA ALA A 116 0.98 4.37 -1.24
C ALA A 116 1.73 4.69 0.06
N SER A 117 2.20 5.93 0.17
CA SER A 117 2.79 6.50 1.39
C SER A 117 2.76 8.03 1.29
N SER A 118 2.59 8.70 2.42
CA SER A 118 2.82 10.14 2.57
C SER A 118 4.23 10.47 3.07
N ASP A 119 5.12 9.48 3.23
CA ASP A 119 6.54 9.73 3.52
C ASP A 119 7.27 10.25 2.27
N GLY A 120 8.01 11.36 2.41
CA GLY A 120 8.70 12.00 1.29
C GLY A 120 9.79 11.12 0.67
N TRP A 121 10.59 10.47 1.50
CA TRP A 121 11.67 9.61 1.05
C TRP A 121 11.13 8.39 0.29
N VAL A 122 10.07 7.76 0.80
CA VAL A 122 9.41 6.62 0.13
C VAL A 122 8.85 7.03 -1.22
N ARG A 123 8.16 8.17 -1.31
CA ARG A 123 7.57 8.66 -2.57
C ARG A 123 8.63 8.96 -3.61
N ASP A 124 9.71 9.63 -3.21
CA ASP A 124 10.81 9.98 -4.10
C ASP A 124 11.56 8.72 -4.56
N ALA A 125 11.82 7.78 -3.65
CA ALA A 125 12.43 6.50 -3.99
C ALA A 125 11.53 5.68 -4.93
N ALA A 126 10.23 5.58 -4.65
CA ALA A 126 9.28 4.86 -5.50
C ALA A 126 9.25 5.43 -6.92
N THR A 127 9.16 6.75 -7.05
CA THR A 127 9.15 7.44 -8.35
C THR A 127 10.46 7.20 -9.11
N ARG A 128 11.61 7.27 -8.43
CA ARG A 128 12.92 6.95 -9.04
C ARG A 128 13.05 5.50 -9.52
N ASN A 129 12.30 4.57 -8.92
CA ASN A 129 12.27 3.16 -9.34
C ASN A 129 11.11 2.85 -10.31
N GLY A 130 10.46 3.88 -10.89
CA GLY A 130 9.45 3.72 -11.94
C GLY A 130 8.03 3.42 -11.44
N ALA A 131 7.78 3.45 -10.13
CA ALA A 131 6.44 3.33 -9.57
C ALA A 131 5.70 4.67 -9.58
N THR A 132 4.37 4.60 -9.53
CA THR A 132 3.52 5.77 -9.30
C THR A 132 3.30 5.93 -7.80
N ALA A 133 3.77 7.03 -7.21
CA ALA A 133 3.59 7.31 -5.78
C ALA A 133 2.28 8.07 -5.53
N VAL A 134 1.50 7.65 -4.54
CA VAL A 134 0.24 8.28 -4.10
C VAL A 134 0.23 8.47 -2.59
N SER A 135 -0.47 9.51 -2.13
CA SER A 135 -0.55 9.86 -0.72
C SER A 135 -1.43 8.89 0.06
N ALA A 136 -1.18 8.84 1.38
CA ALA A 136 -2.00 8.06 2.29
C ALA A 136 -3.47 8.49 2.27
N ASP A 137 -3.73 9.79 2.22
CA ASP A 137 -5.07 10.35 2.25
C ASP A 137 -5.87 9.96 1.00
N VAL A 138 -5.23 9.93 -0.16
CA VAL A 138 -5.86 9.49 -1.41
C VAL A 138 -6.16 7.99 -1.38
N LEU A 139 -5.24 7.15 -0.90
CA LEU A 139 -5.54 5.72 -0.74
C LEU A 139 -6.70 5.51 0.26
N LEU A 140 -6.70 6.20 1.40
CA LEU A 140 -7.77 6.14 2.38
C LEU A 140 -9.13 6.56 1.79
N ALA A 141 -9.16 7.59 0.94
CA ALA A 141 -10.37 7.99 0.23
C ALA A 141 -10.89 6.89 -0.69
N VAL A 142 -10.00 6.17 -1.41
CA VAL A 142 -10.37 5.03 -2.26
C VAL A 142 -10.88 3.84 -1.43
N LEU A 143 -10.26 3.55 -0.28
CA LEU A 143 -10.63 2.46 0.63
C LEU A 143 -11.99 2.65 1.32
N ARG A 144 -12.45 3.90 1.45
CA ARG A 144 -13.71 4.28 2.12
C ARG A 144 -14.93 4.31 1.20
N ARG A 145 -14.73 4.27 -0.12
CA ARG A 145 -15.80 4.04 -1.10
C ARG A 145 -16.36 2.63 -0.95
#